data_AF-A0A821GQH7-F1
#
_entry.id   AF-A0A821GQH7-F1
#
_cell.length_a   1.000
_cell.length_b   1.000
_cell.length_c   1.000
_cell.angle_alpha   90.00
_cell.angle_beta   90.00
_cell.angle_gamma   90.00
#
_symmetry.space_group_name_H-M   'P 1'
#
loop_
_entity.id
_entity.type
_entity.pdbx_description
1 polymer ?
#
loop_
_entity_poly.entity_id
_entity_poly.type
_entity_poly.pdbx_seq_one_letter_code
_entity_poly.pdbx_strand_id
1 'polypeptide(L)'
;MGEKAATSEVIHRLNSALGDSNMNVRLRIYESLGKIGEKAPVMEIMSCLTSALGDNDSDVMGRACEILGKIGEMVAISEVLNRLMSAVGNNDRNV
;
A
#
# COMPACT_ATOMS: atom_id res chain seq x y z
N MET A 1 20.73 -3.90 12.93
CA MET A 1 20.20 -2.54 12.73
C MET A 1 20.20 -2.09 11.26
N GLY A 2 21.03 -2.65 10.37
CA GLY A 2 21.13 -2.22 8.97
C GLY A 2 19.96 -2.58 8.05
N GLU A 3 19.41 -3.80 8.13
CA GLU A 3 18.33 -4.24 7.22
C GLU A 3 17.03 -3.45 7.37
N LYS A 4 16.63 -3.13 8.62
CA LYS A 4 15.41 -2.35 8.88
C LYS A 4 15.51 -0.93 8.32
N ALA A 5 16.67 -0.29 8.45
CA ALA A 5 16.90 1.05 7.91
C ALA A 5 16.94 1.07 6.38
N ALA A 6 17.56 0.05 5.76
CA ALA A 6 17.55 -0.13 4.31
C ALA A 6 16.13 -0.35 3.76
N THR A 7 15.31 -1.15 4.44
CA THR A 7 13.92 -1.38 4.03
C THR A 7 13.07 -0.12 4.10
N SER A 8 13.21 0.71 5.15
CA SER A 8 12.46 1.95 5.29
C SER A 8 12.83 2.98 4.21
N GLU A 9 14.12 3.11 3.87
CA GLU A 9 14.59 3.94 2.74
C GLU A 9 14.02 3.46 1.40
N VAL A 10 13.98 2.14 1.17
CA VAL A 10 13.38 1.56 -0.05
C VAL A 10 11.88 1.86 -0.11
N ILE A 11 11.14 1.69 0.98
CA ILE A 11 9.71 2.01 1.04
C ILE A 11 9.49 3.50 0.74
N HIS A 12 10.32 4.39 1.30
CA HIS A 12 10.19 5.83 1.07
C HIS A 12 10.39 6.20 -0.41
N ARG A 13 11.44 5.65 -1.05
CA ARG A 13 11.70 5.87 -2.49
C ARG A 13 10.59 5.33 -3.38
N LEU A 14 10.08 4.15 -3.05
CA LEU A 14 8.95 3.55 -3.76
C LEU A 14 7.71 4.44 -3.61
N ASN A 15 7.43 4.95 -2.43
CA ASN A 15 6.30 5.85 -2.19
C ASN A 15 6.40 7.15 -3.00
N SER A 16 7.59 7.75 -3.13
CA SER A 16 7.78 8.93 -3.99
C SER A 16 7.49 8.65 -5.47
N ALA A 17 7.74 7.42 -5.93
CA ALA A 17 7.50 7.03 -7.31
C ALA A 17 6.01 6.70 -7.60
N LEU A 18 5.15 6.65 -6.58
CA LEU A 18 3.70 6.45 -6.76
C LEU A 18 3.00 7.66 -7.41
N GLY A 19 3.67 8.82 -7.49
CA GLY A 19 3.17 9.98 -8.23
C GLY A 19 3.39 9.91 -9.74
N ASP A 20 3.95 8.81 -10.26
CA ASP A 20 4.20 8.66 -11.70
C ASP A 20 2.88 8.58 -12.50
N SER A 21 2.82 9.29 -13.63
CA SER A 21 1.62 9.33 -14.48
C SER A 21 1.34 7.99 -15.17
N ASN A 22 2.35 7.13 -15.33
CA ASN A 22 2.22 5.83 -15.95
C ASN A 22 1.69 4.78 -14.96
N MET A 23 0.48 4.26 -15.21
CA MET A 23 -0.15 3.24 -14.38
C MET A 23 0.73 2.01 -14.19
N ASN A 24 1.51 1.61 -15.21
CA ASN A 24 2.35 0.41 -15.13
C ASN A 24 3.51 0.60 -14.15
N VAL A 25 3.99 1.84 -14.02
CA VAL A 25 5.01 2.19 -13.02
C VAL A 25 4.40 2.11 -11.63
N ARG A 26 3.23 2.74 -11.41
CA ARG A 26 2.52 2.68 -10.12
C ARG A 26 2.19 1.25 -9.70
N LEU A 27 1.69 0.43 -10.63
CA LEU A 27 1.35 -0.98 -10.37
C LEU A 27 2.56 -1.81 -9.94
N ARG A 28 3.70 -1.67 -10.64
CA ARG A 28 4.95 -2.34 -10.26
C ARG A 28 5.47 -1.92 -8.90
N ILE A 29 5.27 -0.66 -8.52
CA ILE A 29 5.64 -0.15 -7.21
C ILE A 29 4.80 -0.83 -6.13
N TYR A 30 3.48 -0.90 -6.31
CA TYR A 30 2.61 -1.60 -5.36
C TYR A 30 2.95 -3.09 -5.23
N GLU A 31 3.21 -3.79 -6.34
CA GLU A 31 3.68 -5.18 -6.30
C GLU A 31 4.99 -5.35 -5.50
N SER A 32 5.92 -4.41 -5.68
CA SER A 32 7.19 -4.42 -4.96
C SER A 32 6.99 -4.17 -3.47
N LEU A 33 6.13 -3.21 -3.11
CA LEU A 33 5.74 -2.92 -1.72
C LEU A 33 5.07 -4.13 -1.06
N GLY A 34 4.20 -4.86 -1.77
CA GLY A 34 3.60 -6.10 -1.28
C GLY A 34 4.63 -7.17 -0.93
N LYS A 35 5.60 -7.41 -1.82
CA LYS A 35 6.70 -8.38 -1.59
C LYS A 35 7.60 -7.99 -0.41
N ILE A 36 7.78 -6.70 -0.17
CA ILE A 36 8.51 -6.21 1.01
C ILE A 36 7.67 -6.44 2.28
N GLY A 37 6.36 -6.22 2.21
CA GLY A 37 5.43 -6.38 3.33
C GLY A 37 5.27 -7.81 3.82
N GLU A 38 5.45 -8.79 2.94
CA GLU A 38 5.55 -10.21 3.33
C GLU A 38 6.76 -10.52 4.22
N LYS A 39 7.80 -9.67 4.22
CA LYS A 39 9.10 -9.93 4.88
C LYS A 39 9.50 -8.90 5.94
N ALA A 40 8.74 -7.82 6.11
CA ALA A 40 9.13 -6.66 6.91
C ALA A 40 7.97 -6.08 7.74
N PRO A 41 8.25 -5.20 8.73
CA PRO A 41 7.21 -4.59 9.55
C PRO A 41 6.22 -3.80 8.72
N VAL A 42 4.95 -4.17 8.88
CA VAL A 42 3.88 -3.95 7.91
C VAL A 42 3.31 -2.52 7.92
N MET A 43 3.52 -1.76 9.00
CA MET A 43 2.82 -0.48 9.20
C MET A 43 3.14 0.60 8.15
N GLU A 44 4.40 0.70 7.69
CA GLU A 44 4.79 1.72 6.69
C GLU A 44 4.19 1.42 5.32
N ILE A 45 4.07 0.14 4.98
CA ILE A 45 3.54 -0.34 3.70
C ILE A 45 2.02 -0.19 3.66
N MET A 46 1.36 -0.32 4.82
CA MET A 46 -0.08 -0.07 4.94
C MET A 46 -0.46 1.34 4.56
N SER A 47 0.28 2.37 4.98
CA SER A 47 -0.01 3.76 4.58
C SER A 47 0.03 3.93 3.06
N CYS A 48 1.06 3.39 2.41
CA CYS A 48 1.23 3.51 0.97
C CYS A 48 0.12 2.77 0.21
N LEU A 49 -0.23 1.55 0.64
CA LEU A 49 -1.29 0.77 0.01
C LEU A 49 -2.68 1.35 0.25
N THR A 50 -2.92 1.98 1.41
CA THR A 50 -4.18 2.69 1.67
C THR A 50 -4.35 3.88 0.71
N SER A 51 -3.29 4.63 0.41
CA SER A 51 -3.36 5.72 -0.58
C SER A 51 -3.71 5.22 -1.98
N ALA A 52 -3.31 4.01 -2.34
CA ALA A 52 -3.62 3.37 -3.63
C ALA A 52 -5.12 3.10 -3.84
N LEU A 53 -5.88 2.98 -2.74
CA LEU A 53 -7.32 2.76 -2.79
C LEU A 53 -8.09 3.99 -3.32
N GLY A 54 -7.42 5.15 -3.33
CA GLY A 54 -7.92 6.37 -3.96
C GLY A 54 -7.27 6.67 -5.31
N ASP A 55 -6.50 5.74 -5.90
CA ASP A 55 -5.97 5.92 -7.26
C ASP A 55 -7.13 5.94 -8.26
N ASN A 56 -7.01 6.78 -9.30
CA ASN A 56 -8.02 6.90 -10.35
C ASN A 56 -8.07 5.67 -11.27
N ASP A 57 -7.03 4.84 -11.23
CA ASP A 57 -6.91 3.63 -12.02
C ASP A 57 -7.44 2.40 -11.26
N SER A 58 -8.44 1.73 -11.83
CA SER A 58 -9.09 0.58 -11.21
C SER A 58 -8.18 -0.64 -11.06
N ASP A 59 -7.19 -0.81 -11.95
CA ASP A 59 -6.25 -1.92 -11.87
C ASP A 59 -5.26 -1.70 -10.72
N VAL A 60 -4.83 -0.45 -10.54
CA VAL A 60 -3.99 -0.04 -9.40
C VAL A 60 -4.74 -0.25 -8.08
N MET A 61 -5.98 0.24 -8.00
CA MET A 61 -6.85 0.06 -6.83
C MET A 61 -7.08 -1.43 -6.52
N GLY A 62 -7.45 -2.23 -7.53
CA GLY A 62 -7.69 -3.66 -7.37
C GLY A 62 -6.46 -4.42 -6.88
N ARG A 63 -5.28 -4.09 -7.40
CA ARG A 63 -4.03 -4.70 -6.94
C ARG A 63 -3.70 -4.32 -5.50
N ALA A 64 -3.93 -3.07 -5.11
CA ALA A 64 -3.73 -2.63 -3.74
C ALA A 64 -4.63 -3.37 -2.75
N CYS A 65 -5.92 -3.55 -3.08
CA CYS A 65 -6.85 -4.37 -2.29
C CYS A 65 -6.34 -5.81 -2.10
N GLU A 66 -5.85 -6.44 -3.18
CA GLU A 66 -5.32 -7.80 -3.10
C GLU A 66 -4.10 -7.89 -2.16
N ILE A 67 -3.17 -6.94 -2.27
CA ILE A 67 -1.97 -6.90 -1.43
C ILE A 67 -2.35 -6.62 0.03
N LEU A 68 -3.29 -5.70 0.28
CA LEU A 68 -3.84 -5.42 1.60
C LEU A 68 -4.48 -6.67 2.23
N GLY A 69 -5.21 -7.47 1.44
CA GLY A 69 -5.76 -8.75 1.89
C GLY A 69 -4.67 -9.74 2.32
N LYS A 70 -3.65 -9.94 1.47
CA LYS A 70 -2.51 -10.85 1.78
C LYS A 70 -1.75 -10.41 3.03
N ILE A 71 -1.53 -9.12 3.18
CA ILE A 71 -0.86 -8.56 4.35
C ILE A 71 -1.74 -8.70 5.61
N GLY A 72 -3.06 -8.52 5.48
CA GLY A 72 -4.03 -8.70 6.56
C GLY A 72 -4.14 -10.14 7.06
N GLU A 73 -3.79 -11.14 6.25
CA GLU A 73 -3.65 -12.53 6.72
C GLU A 73 -2.40 -12.72 7.61
N MET A 74 -1.35 -11.93 7.40
CA MET A 74 -0.10 -12.00 8.16
C MET A 74 -0.10 -11.17 9.46
N VAL A 75 -0.94 -10.14 9.55
CA VAL A 75 -0.95 -9.18 10.67
C VAL A 75 -2.32 -9.14 11.32
N ALA A 76 -2.36 -8.92 12.64
CA ALA A 76 -3.61 -8.77 13.40
C ALA A 76 -4.63 -7.89 12.64
N ILE A 77 -5.70 -8.56 12.20
CA ILE A 77 -6.69 -8.09 11.21
C ILE A 77 -7.35 -6.76 11.62
N SER A 78 -7.34 -6.44 12.91
CA SER A 78 -7.96 -5.24 13.49
C SER A 78 -7.41 -3.92 12.94
N GLU A 79 -6.09 -3.81 12.77
CA GLU A 79 -5.49 -2.56 12.26
C GLU A 79 -5.73 -2.38 10.75
N VAL A 80 -5.68 -3.49 10.01
CA VAL A 80 -5.94 -3.50 8.56
C VAL A 80 -7.42 -3.18 8.28
N LEU A 81 -8.36 -3.77 9.03
CA LEU A 81 -9.78 -3.46 8.92
C LEU A 81 -10.10 -1.99 9.22
N ASN A 82 -9.54 -1.42 10.30
CA ASN A 82 -9.77 0.00 10.63
C ASN A 82 -9.26 0.94 9.54
N ARG A 83 -8.11 0.63 8.96
CA ARG A 83 -7.54 1.42 7.85
C ARG A 83 -8.33 1.27 6.57
N LEU A 84 -8.74 0.05 6.20
CA LEU A 84 -9.59 -0.19 5.05
C LEU A 84 -10.95 0.51 5.19
N MET A 85 -11.57 0.42 6.37
CA MET A 85 -12.85 1.09 6.65
C MET A 85 -12.72 2.61 6.58
N SER A 86 -11.62 3.16 7.10
CA SER A 86 -11.32 4.59 7.00
C SER A 86 -11.04 5.03 5.55
N ALA A 87 -10.37 4.19 4.75
CA ALA A 87 -10.05 4.47 3.36
C ALA A 87 -11.31 4.46 2.46
N VAL A 88 -12.15 3.43 2.61
CA VAL A 88 -13.40 3.29 1.86
C VAL A 88 -14.41 4.35 2.29
N GLY A 89 -14.50 4.64 3.59
CA GLY A 89 -15.40 5.68 4.11
C GLY A 89 -14.99 7.11 3.75
N ASN A 90 -13.76 7.35 3.30
CA ASN A 90 -13.30 8.67 2.86
C ASN A 90 -13.51 8.92 1.36
N ASN A 91 -13.81 7.87 0.57
CA ASN A 91 -14.11 8.00 -0.86
C ASN A 91 -15.50 8.60 -1.14
N ASP A 92 -16.33 8.80 -0.11
CA ASP A 92 -17.63 9.50 -0.22
C ASP A 92 -17.52 11.04 -0.14
N ARG A 93 -16.31 11.62 -0.09
CA ARG A 93 -16.11 13.10 -0.03
C ARG A 93 -15.91 13.80 -1.38
N ASN A 94 -16.39 13.20 -2.47
CA ASN A 94 -16.63 13.91 -3.73
C ASN A 94 -18.14 14.09 -3.95
N VAL A 95 -18.74 15.00 -3.18
CA VAL A 95 -19.94 15.77 -3.56
C VAL A 95 -19.59 17.25 -3.40
#